data_AF-A0A411X2S1-F1
#
_entry.id   AF-A0A411X2S1-F1
#
_cell.length_a   1.000
_cell.length_b   1.000
_cell.length_c   1.000
_cell.angle_alpha   90.00
_cell.angle_beta   90.00
_cell.angle_gamma   90.00
#
_symmetry.space_group_name_H-M   'P 1'
#
loop_
_entity.id
_entity.type
_entity.pdbx_description
1 polymer ?
#
loop_
_entity_poly.entity_id
_entity_poly.type
_entity_poly.pdbx_seq_one_letter_code
_entity_poly.pdbx_strand_id
1 'polypeptide(L)'
;MEQPDESSQAKLQYAERVSNALEWFKHARSLLAAARSTRERAAVLIDHFERSDLENVASMLYGFSLENLFKAQWILKKFGPPDREGWAPVAEFPKELKTHNLAHLAKLVDPRLPDEFSALFYFLTEAATWSGRYPCTLFPEDGGAQARWPALNDQAEEVFKRFSREFTAFA
;
A
#
# COMPACT_ATOMS: atom_id res chain seq x y z
N MET A 1 -4.21 -35.19 23.59
CA MET A 1 -4.13 -33.85 22.95
C MET A 1 -3.80 -34.13 21.49
N GLU A 2 -4.81 -34.23 20.64
CA GLU A 2 -4.60 -34.47 19.20
C GLU A 2 -3.94 -33.23 18.60
N GLN A 3 -2.84 -33.42 17.88
CA GLN A 3 -2.21 -32.33 17.14
C GLN A 3 -3.16 -31.91 16.01
N PRO A 4 -3.42 -30.60 15.83
CA PRO A 4 -4.27 -30.15 14.75
C PRO A 4 -3.61 -30.50 13.40
N ASP A 5 -4.41 -31.08 12.51
CA ASP A 5 -4.09 -31.37 11.11
C ASP A 5 -3.42 -30.16 10.42
N GLU A 6 -2.44 -30.41 9.54
CA GLU A 6 -1.63 -29.36 8.87
C GLU A 6 -2.52 -28.34 8.13
N SER A 7 -3.61 -28.81 7.53
CA SER A 7 -4.62 -27.96 6.88
C SER A 7 -5.28 -26.98 7.85
N SER A 8 -5.53 -27.42 9.09
CA SER A 8 -6.12 -26.59 10.16
C SER A 8 -5.13 -25.53 10.65
N GLN A 9 -3.84 -25.88 10.75
CA GLN A 9 -2.80 -24.93 11.15
C GLN A 9 -2.59 -23.84 10.10
N ALA A 10 -2.53 -24.20 8.82
CA ALA A 10 -2.40 -23.24 7.73
C ALA A 10 -3.57 -22.24 7.70
N LYS A 11 -4.80 -22.71 7.96
CA LYS A 11 -5.99 -21.87 8.01
C LYS A 11 -5.97 -20.88 9.18
N LEU A 12 -5.49 -21.31 10.34
CA LEU A 12 -5.31 -20.42 11.50
C LEU A 12 -4.26 -19.35 11.24
N GLN A 13 -3.09 -19.73 10.70
CA GLN A 13 -2.04 -18.77 10.35
C GLN A 13 -2.52 -17.76 9.30
N TYR A 14 -3.30 -18.22 8.32
CA TYR A 14 -3.90 -17.33 7.33
C TYR A 14 -4.87 -16.33 7.98
N ALA A 15 -5.76 -16.82 8.86
CA ALA A 15 -6.71 -15.99 9.60
C ALA A 15 -5.98 -14.91 10.42
N GLU A 16 -4.97 -15.32 11.17
CA GLU A 16 -4.17 -14.41 11.99
C GLU A 16 -3.51 -13.33 11.15
N ARG A 17 -2.90 -13.68 10.02
CA ARG A 17 -2.23 -12.70 9.16
C ARG A 17 -3.21 -11.75 8.49
N VAL A 18 -4.29 -12.26 7.91
CA VAL A 18 -5.22 -11.45 7.12
C VAL A 18 -6.03 -10.49 8.01
N SER A 19 -6.36 -10.91 9.25
CA SER A 19 -7.10 -10.10 10.22
C SER A 19 -6.22 -9.23 11.13
N ASN A 20 -4.89 -9.33 11.05
CA ASN A 20 -3.98 -8.56 11.88
C ASN A 20 -3.48 -7.30 11.19
N ALA A 21 -4.01 -6.15 11.61
CA ALA A 21 -3.65 -4.84 11.05
C ALA A 21 -2.14 -4.52 11.14
N LEU A 22 -1.43 -5.04 12.14
CA LEU A 22 0.00 -4.82 12.31
C LEU A 22 0.82 -5.50 11.20
N GLU A 23 0.38 -6.66 10.70
CA GLU A 23 1.08 -7.36 9.61
C GLU A 23 0.97 -6.57 8.30
N TRP A 24 -0.22 -6.04 8.00
CA TRP A 24 -0.44 -5.12 6.88
C TRP A 24 0.41 -3.85 7.00
N PHE A 25 0.44 -3.24 8.19
CA PHE A 25 1.21 -2.02 8.44
C PHE A 25 2.72 -2.25 8.34
N LYS A 26 3.24 -3.37 8.87
CA LYS A 26 4.65 -3.77 8.71
C LYS A 26 5.00 -3.89 7.23
N HIS A 27 4.13 -4.52 6.43
CA HIS A 27 4.34 -4.66 5.00
C HIS A 27 4.33 -3.28 4.29
N ALA A 28 3.40 -2.39 4.64
CA ALA A 28 3.35 -1.01 4.15
C ALA A 28 4.66 -0.25 4.44
N ARG A 29 5.20 -0.36 5.66
CA ARG A 29 6.48 0.27 6.04
C ARG A 29 7.66 -0.27 5.24
N SER A 30 7.74 -1.58 5.03
CA SER A 30 8.80 -2.19 4.23
C SER A 30 8.76 -1.71 2.78
N LEU A 31 7.55 -1.60 2.20
CA LEU A 31 7.34 -1.06 0.86
C LEU A 31 7.72 0.42 0.77
N LEU A 32 7.37 1.23 1.77
CA LEU A 32 7.78 2.63 1.84
C LEU A 32 9.31 2.78 1.88
N ALA A 33 9.98 1.95 2.68
CA ALA A 33 11.44 1.96 2.77
C ALA A 33 12.09 1.59 1.42
N ALA A 34 11.56 0.56 0.75
CA ALA A 34 12.00 0.20 -0.59
C ALA A 34 11.75 1.33 -1.60
N ALA A 35 10.58 1.97 -1.57
CA ALA A 35 10.24 3.10 -2.45
C ALA A 35 11.23 4.26 -2.29
N ARG A 36 11.56 4.63 -1.04
CA ARG A 36 12.55 5.67 -0.74
C ARG A 36 13.93 5.31 -1.29
N SER A 37 14.40 4.09 -1.06
CA SER A 37 15.70 3.63 -1.58
C SER A 37 15.74 3.65 -3.11
N THR A 38 14.67 3.22 -3.79
CA THR A 38 14.56 3.26 -5.25
C THR A 38 14.57 4.69 -5.77
N ARG A 39 13.82 5.60 -5.13
CA ARG A 39 13.80 7.04 -5.46
C ARG A 39 15.19 7.67 -5.32
N GLU A 40 15.88 7.40 -4.22
CA GLU A 40 17.25 7.88 -3.98
C GLU A 40 18.21 7.38 -5.06
N ARG A 41 18.06 6.12 -5.46
CA ARG A 41 18.88 5.56 -6.55
C ARG A 41 18.58 6.21 -7.90
N ALA A 42 17.32 6.44 -8.23
CA ALA A 42 16.94 7.11 -9.48
C ALA A 42 17.53 8.54 -9.57
N ALA A 43 17.60 9.25 -8.44
CA ALA A 43 18.07 10.63 -8.39
C ALA A 43 19.53 10.82 -8.84
N VAL A 44 20.37 9.78 -8.72
CA VAL A 44 21.79 9.81 -9.10
C VAL A 44 22.08 9.24 -10.49
N LEU A 45 21.07 8.74 -11.21
CA LEU A 45 21.26 8.20 -12.55
C LEU A 45 21.41 9.32 -13.59
N ILE A 46 22.37 9.12 -14.49
CA ILE A 46 22.65 10.01 -15.63
C ILE A 46 21.77 9.63 -16.81
N ASP A 47 21.57 8.33 -17.06
CA ASP A 47 20.71 7.86 -18.15
C ASP A 47 19.23 8.19 -17.85
N HIS A 48 18.60 8.88 -18.79
CA HIS A 48 17.22 9.36 -18.61
C HIS A 48 16.19 8.25 -18.68
N PHE A 49 16.45 7.18 -19.43
CA PHE A 49 15.52 6.05 -19.55
C PHE A 49 15.57 5.19 -18.29
N GLU A 50 16.76 4.79 -17.84
CA GLU A 50 16.95 4.05 -16.60
C GLU A 50 16.40 4.83 -15.39
N ARG A 51 16.61 6.16 -15.37
CA ARG A 51 16.02 7.03 -14.35
C ARG A 51 14.50 6.97 -14.36
N SER A 52 13.89 7.14 -15.54
CA SER A 52 12.43 7.12 -15.69
C SER A 52 11.84 5.77 -15.26
N ASP A 53 12.49 4.66 -15.62
CA ASP A 53 12.07 3.33 -15.22
C ASP A 53 12.12 3.16 -13.70
N LEU A 54 13.21 3.60 -13.05
CA LEU A 54 13.29 3.55 -11.59
C LEU A 54 12.30 4.48 -10.90
N GLU A 55 12.00 5.65 -11.46
CA GLU A 55 10.97 6.57 -10.94
C GLU A 55 9.57 5.91 -10.99
N ASN A 56 9.25 5.18 -12.05
CA ASN A 56 8.01 4.40 -12.16
C ASN A 56 7.98 3.25 -11.15
N VAL A 57 9.08 2.52 -10.98
CA VAL A 57 9.19 1.45 -9.96
C VAL A 57 9.04 2.03 -8.56
N ALA A 58 9.65 3.18 -8.26
CA ALA A 58 9.49 3.86 -6.98
C ALA A 58 8.03 4.23 -6.74
N SER A 59 7.35 4.80 -7.74
CA SER A 59 5.93 5.17 -7.69
C SER A 59 5.04 3.95 -7.44
N MET A 60 5.32 2.82 -8.10
CA MET A 60 4.64 1.54 -7.85
C MET A 60 4.78 1.10 -6.40
N LEU A 61 5.99 1.19 -5.83
CA LEU A 61 6.25 0.83 -4.44
C LEU A 61 5.54 1.78 -3.45
N TYR A 62 5.48 3.08 -3.75
CA TYR A 62 4.63 4.02 -3.00
C TYR A 62 3.15 3.65 -3.09
N GLY A 63 2.66 3.27 -4.26
CA GLY A 63 1.30 2.78 -4.46
C GLY A 63 1.00 1.53 -3.61
N PHE A 64 1.86 0.51 -3.65
CA PHE A 64 1.69 -0.68 -2.80
C PHE A 64 1.79 -0.36 -1.30
N SER A 65 2.66 0.57 -0.92
CA SER A 65 2.79 1.04 0.46
C SER A 65 1.47 1.64 0.96
N LEU A 66 0.89 2.59 0.22
CA LEU A 66 -0.38 3.22 0.57
C LEU A 66 -1.55 2.22 0.53
N GLU A 67 -1.57 1.31 -0.46
CA GLU A 67 -2.56 0.23 -0.53
C GLU A 67 -2.56 -0.58 0.77
N ASN A 68 -1.39 -1.03 1.22
CA ASN A 68 -1.25 -1.82 2.44
C ASN A 68 -1.57 -0.99 3.70
N LEU A 69 -1.25 0.30 3.72
CA LEU A 69 -1.60 1.18 4.83
C LEU A 69 -3.12 1.36 4.97
N PHE A 70 -3.82 1.59 3.86
CA PHE A 70 -5.29 1.73 3.89
C PHE A 70 -5.97 0.41 4.26
N LYS A 71 -5.43 -0.72 3.77
CA LYS A 71 -5.87 -2.06 4.20
C LYS A 71 -5.63 -2.27 5.70
N ALA A 72 -4.46 -1.88 6.22
CA ALA A 72 -4.18 -1.95 7.65
C ALA A 72 -5.19 -1.15 8.47
N GLN A 73 -5.45 0.09 8.07
CA GLN A 73 -6.43 0.98 8.67
C GLN A 73 -7.84 0.38 8.70
N TRP A 74 -8.28 -0.20 7.58
CA TRP A 74 -9.57 -0.87 7.49
C TRP A 74 -9.63 -2.10 8.40
N ILE A 75 -8.59 -2.94 8.40
CA ILE A 75 -8.50 -4.15 9.25
C ILE A 75 -8.53 -3.76 10.73
N LEU A 76 -7.80 -2.70 11.13
CA LEU A 76 -7.81 -2.20 12.49
C LEU A 76 -9.21 -1.75 12.92
N LYS A 77 -9.93 -1.02 12.07
CA LYS A 77 -11.31 -0.60 12.34
C LYS A 77 -12.28 -1.79 12.41
N LYS A 78 -12.05 -2.82 11.60
CA LYS A 78 -12.95 -3.98 11.49
C LYS A 78 -12.77 -4.99 12.63
N PHE A 79 -11.53 -5.34 12.95
CA PHE A 79 -11.20 -6.41 13.89
C PHE A 79 -10.66 -5.90 15.23
N GLY A 80 -10.22 -4.64 15.29
CA GLY A 80 -9.46 -4.12 16.43
C GLY A 80 -8.00 -4.59 16.42
N PRO A 81 -7.22 -4.19 17.44
CA PRO A 81 -5.84 -4.63 17.56
C PRO A 81 -5.78 -6.10 18.04
N PRO A 82 -4.76 -6.87 17.64
CA PRO A 82 -4.71 -8.31 17.85
C PRO A 82 -4.49 -8.74 19.31
N ASP A 83 -4.01 -7.84 20.16
CA ASP A 83 -3.80 -8.02 21.60
C ASP A 83 -5.06 -7.76 22.43
N ARG A 84 -6.14 -7.27 21.81
CA ARG A 84 -7.41 -7.03 22.49
C ARG A 84 -8.06 -8.35 22.92
N GLU A 85 -8.58 -8.36 24.15
CA GLU A 85 -9.41 -9.46 24.64
C GLU A 85 -10.61 -9.71 23.71
N GLY A 86 -10.80 -10.98 23.31
CA GLY A 86 -11.85 -11.39 22.39
C GLY A 86 -11.56 -11.13 20.91
N TRP A 87 -10.32 -10.82 20.53
CA TRP A 87 -9.92 -10.77 19.12
C TRP A 87 -10.17 -12.12 18.43
N ALA A 88 -10.93 -12.09 17.33
CA ALA A 88 -11.40 -13.27 16.62
C ALA A 88 -11.00 -13.17 15.13
N PRO A 89 -9.82 -13.69 14.74
CA PRO A 89 -9.37 -13.65 13.36
C PRO A 89 -10.24 -14.55 12.47
N VAL A 90 -10.39 -14.17 11.19
CA VAL A 90 -11.23 -14.89 10.23
C VAL A 90 -10.39 -15.29 9.03
N ALA A 91 -10.47 -16.56 8.65
CA ALA A 91 -9.77 -17.13 7.50
C ALA A 91 -10.41 -16.75 6.15
N GLU A 92 -10.79 -15.49 5.96
CA GLU A 92 -11.39 -14.97 4.72
C GLU A 92 -10.76 -13.63 4.35
N PHE A 93 -10.33 -13.50 3.09
CA PHE A 93 -9.89 -12.21 2.57
C PHE A 93 -11.09 -11.27 2.37
N PRO A 94 -11.12 -10.08 3.02
CA PRO A 94 -12.24 -9.16 2.89
C PRO A 94 -12.45 -8.70 1.44
N LYS A 95 -13.69 -8.77 0.95
CA LYS A 95 -14.01 -8.47 -0.45
C LYS A 95 -13.76 -6.99 -0.78
N GLU A 96 -13.98 -6.11 0.19
CA GLU A 96 -13.74 -4.67 0.12
C GLU A 96 -12.26 -4.34 -0.15
N LEU A 97 -11.35 -5.23 0.24
CA LEU A 97 -9.91 -5.05 0.06
C LEU A 97 -9.39 -5.71 -1.23
N LYS A 98 -10.24 -6.37 -2.02
CA LYS A 98 -9.88 -7.02 -3.31
C LYS A 98 -9.87 -6.01 -4.45
N THR A 99 -9.14 -4.92 -4.26
CA THR A 99 -8.93 -3.88 -5.26
C THR A 99 -7.52 -3.30 -5.11
N HIS A 100 -7.02 -2.76 -6.22
CA HIS A 100 -5.77 -2.00 -6.29
C HIS A 100 -6.02 -0.49 -6.49
N ASN A 101 -7.28 -0.08 -6.55
CA ASN A 101 -7.65 1.31 -6.70
C ASN A 101 -7.46 2.05 -5.36
N LEU A 102 -6.45 2.92 -5.30
CA LEU A 102 -6.10 3.65 -4.08
C LEU A 102 -7.18 4.64 -3.65
N ALA A 103 -7.87 5.30 -4.60
CA ALA A 103 -8.97 6.20 -4.27
C ALA A 103 -10.13 5.45 -3.62
N HIS A 104 -10.45 4.23 -4.09
CA HIS A 104 -11.43 3.37 -3.44
C HIS A 104 -10.99 3.04 -2.01
N LEU A 105 -9.77 2.53 -1.83
CA LEU A 105 -9.28 2.12 -0.50
C LEU A 105 -9.18 3.30 0.46
N ALA A 106 -8.72 4.47 -0.01
CA ALA A 106 -8.68 5.70 0.77
C ALA A 106 -10.09 6.10 1.25
N LYS A 107 -11.11 5.97 0.39
CA LYS A 107 -12.52 6.25 0.73
C LYS A 107 -13.04 5.36 1.86
N LEU A 108 -12.58 4.12 1.95
CA LEU A 108 -12.95 3.21 3.04
C LEU A 108 -12.37 3.67 4.39
N VAL A 109 -11.32 4.50 4.40
CA VAL A 109 -10.64 4.98 5.60
C VAL A 109 -11.08 6.40 5.96
N ASP A 110 -11.10 7.34 5.02
CA ASP A 110 -11.62 8.70 5.16
C ASP A 110 -12.25 9.13 3.83
N PRO A 111 -13.57 9.42 3.79
CA PRO A 111 -14.31 9.67 2.55
C PRO A 111 -13.87 10.94 1.80
N ARG A 112 -13.10 11.84 2.45
CA ARG A 112 -12.63 13.09 1.84
C ARG A 112 -11.28 12.96 1.14
N LEU A 113 -10.49 11.93 1.48
CA LEU A 113 -9.17 11.72 0.93
C LEU A 113 -9.14 11.62 -0.61
N PRO A 114 -10.07 10.91 -1.27
CA PRO A 114 -10.02 10.78 -2.72
C PRO A 114 -10.07 12.11 -3.44
N ASP A 115 -10.80 13.09 -2.89
CA ASP A 115 -10.91 14.42 -3.47
C ASP A 115 -9.66 15.26 -3.13
N GLU A 116 -9.17 15.16 -1.89
CA GLU A 116 -7.98 15.85 -1.39
C GLU A 116 -6.70 15.45 -2.16
N PHE A 117 -6.55 14.17 -2.49
CA PHE A 117 -5.36 13.58 -3.11
C PHE A 117 -5.69 12.88 -4.44
N SER A 118 -6.64 13.41 -5.21
CA SER A 118 -7.15 12.77 -6.44
C SER A 118 -6.06 12.43 -7.45
N ALA A 119 -5.21 13.40 -7.79
CA ALA A 119 -4.08 13.20 -8.70
C ALA A 119 -3.10 12.13 -8.18
N LEU A 120 -2.76 12.19 -6.89
CA LEU A 120 -1.88 11.21 -6.24
C LEU A 120 -2.41 9.79 -6.41
N PHE A 121 -3.68 9.56 -6.05
CA PHE A 121 -4.25 8.22 -6.11
C PHE A 121 -4.45 7.74 -7.55
N TYR A 122 -4.74 8.63 -8.49
CA TYR A 122 -4.77 8.27 -9.92
C TYR A 122 -3.41 7.73 -10.38
N PHE A 123 -2.35 8.51 -10.22
CA PHE A 123 -1.01 8.12 -10.70
C PHE A 123 -0.43 6.93 -9.97
N LEU A 124 -0.56 6.86 -8.64
CA LEU A 124 -0.04 5.72 -7.88
C LEU A 124 -0.84 4.44 -8.13
N THR A 125 -2.14 4.53 -8.44
CA THR A 125 -2.92 3.35 -8.87
C THR A 125 -2.39 2.87 -10.22
N GLU A 126 -2.21 3.76 -11.18
CA GLU A 126 -1.70 3.40 -12.52
C GLU A 126 -0.30 2.80 -12.43
N ALA A 127 0.60 3.37 -11.62
CA ALA A 127 1.92 2.81 -11.36
C ALA A 127 1.88 1.43 -10.69
N ALA A 128 1.03 1.25 -9.68
CA ALA A 128 0.86 -0.03 -8.98
C ALA A 128 0.37 -1.16 -9.90
N THR A 129 -0.52 -0.83 -10.83
CA THR A 129 -1.16 -1.80 -11.72
C THR A 129 -0.46 -1.99 -13.05
N TRP A 130 0.24 -0.97 -13.56
CA TRP A 130 0.71 -0.93 -14.94
C TRP A 130 2.11 -0.33 -15.11
N SER A 131 2.28 1.00 -15.09
CA SER A 131 3.53 1.65 -15.54
C SER A 131 4.77 1.34 -14.68
N GLY A 132 4.61 0.87 -13.44
CA GLY A 132 5.71 0.33 -12.66
C GLY A 132 6.21 -1.05 -13.09
N ARG A 133 5.46 -1.74 -13.94
CA ARG A 133 5.70 -3.12 -14.40
C ARG A 133 6.00 -3.19 -15.90
N TYR A 134 5.53 -2.21 -16.66
CA TYR A 134 5.64 -2.15 -18.11
C TYR A 134 6.27 -0.82 -18.53
N PRO A 135 7.03 -0.78 -19.64
CA PRO A 135 7.76 0.42 -20.09
C PRO A 135 6.85 1.52 -20.68
N CYS A 136 5.54 1.43 -20.45
CA CYS A 136 4.56 2.35 -20.97
C CYS A 136 3.40 2.49 -19.99
N THR A 137 2.70 3.61 -20.09
CA THR A 137 1.45 3.83 -19.37
C THR A 137 0.28 3.28 -20.17
N LEU A 138 -0.80 2.94 -19.47
CA LEU A 138 -2.00 2.42 -20.13
C LEU A 138 -2.75 3.52 -20.91
N PHE A 139 -2.52 4.78 -20.55
CA PHE A 139 -3.18 5.97 -21.11
C PHE A 139 -2.16 6.82 -21.87
N PRO A 140 -1.99 6.62 -23.19
CA PRO A 140 -0.96 7.30 -23.98
C PRO A 140 -1.15 8.83 -24.05
N GLU A 141 -2.40 9.28 -23.92
CA GLU A 141 -2.76 10.71 -23.90
C GLU A 141 -2.24 11.47 -22.66
N ASP A 142 -1.92 10.76 -21.57
CA ASP A 142 -1.25 11.35 -20.40
C ASP A 142 0.26 11.58 -20.63
N GLY A 143 0.75 11.20 -21.82
CA GLY A 143 1.86 11.85 -22.49
C GLY A 143 3.20 11.79 -21.76
N GLY A 144 3.64 10.63 -21.26
CA GLY A 144 5.02 10.42 -20.80
C GLY A 144 5.53 11.36 -19.68
N ALA A 145 4.67 12.22 -19.14
CA ALA A 145 4.96 13.19 -18.10
C ALA A 145 4.79 12.60 -16.68
N GLN A 146 4.37 11.33 -16.61
CA GLN A 146 3.72 10.72 -15.44
C GLN A 146 4.66 10.36 -14.28
N ALA A 147 5.97 10.29 -14.50
CA ALA A 147 6.97 10.02 -13.44
C ALA A 147 7.59 11.28 -12.81
N ARG A 148 7.39 12.45 -13.44
CA ARG A 148 8.18 13.66 -13.15
C ARG A 148 7.57 14.61 -12.12
N TRP A 149 6.80 14.09 -11.16
CA TRP A 149 6.34 14.91 -10.06
C TRP A 149 6.98 14.47 -8.74
N PRO A 150 8.13 15.05 -8.36
CA PRO A 150 8.70 14.87 -7.03
C PRO A 150 7.67 15.07 -5.91
N ALA A 151 6.71 15.97 -6.14
CA ALA A 151 5.60 16.24 -5.24
C ALA A 151 4.70 15.02 -4.94
N LEU A 152 4.56 14.05 -5.85
CA LEU A 152 3.73 12.85 -5.62
C LEU A 152 4.33 11.97 -4.52
N ASN A 153 5.64 11.79 -4.52
CA ASN A 153 6.32 11.00 -3.49
C ASN A 153 6.19 11.67 -2.13
N ASP A 154 6.33 12.99 -2.07
CA ASP A 154 6.21 13.75 -0.82
C ASP A 154 4.77 13.75 -0.30
N GLN A 155 3.77 13.87 -1.18
CA GLN A 155 2.36 13.69 -0.83
C GLN A 155 2.06 12.26 -0.36
N ALA A 156 2.65 11.24 -0.98
CA ALA A 156 2.51 9.86 -0.52
C ALA A 156 3.08 9.69 0.90
N GLU A 157 4.23 10.30 1.20
CA GLU A 157 4.81 10.30 2.54
C GLU A 157 3.96 11.08 3.55
N GLU A 158 3.34 12.19 3.14
CA GLU A 158 2.39 12.94 3.97
C GLU A 158 1.17 12.09 4.34
N VAL A 159 0.53 11.46 3.35
CA VAL A 159 -0.59 10.54 3.57
C VAL A 159 -0.15 9.40 4.48
N PHE A 160 1.03 8.80 4.24
CA PHE A 160 1.55 7.74 5.07
C PHE A 160 1.72 8.17 6.52
N LYS A 161 2.30 9.35 6.76
CA LYS A 161 2.48 9.92 8.09
C LYS A 161 1.15 10.21 8.78
N ARG A 162 0.13 10.66 8.04
CA ARG A 162 -1.22 10.94 8.58
C ARG A 162 -1.86 9.67 9.14
N PHE A 163 -1.76 8.54 8.44
CA PHE A 163 -2.46 7.29 8.79
C PHE A 163 -1.61 6.25 9.54
N SER A 164 -0.32 6.51 9.75
CA SER A 164 0.55 5.64 10.55
C SER A 164 0.47 5.88 12.05
N ARG A 165 -0.11 7.00 12.50
CA ARG A 165 -0.15 7.41 13.92
C ARG A 165 -0.81 6.37 14.82
N GLU A 166 -1.88 5.74 14.36
CA GLU A 166 -2.59 4.72 15.13
C GLU A 166 -1.70 3.51 15.41
N PHE A 167 -0.79 3.17 14.49
CA PHE A 167 0.09 2.02 14.62
C PHE A 167 1.37 2.30 15.42
N THR A 168 1.73 3.57 15.62
CA THR A 168 2.86 3.95 16.48
C THR A 168 2.54 3.86 17.98
N ALA A 169 1.26 3.75 18.35
CA ALA A 169 0.83 3.62 19.74
C ALA A 169 0.82 2.18 20.27
N PHE A 170 0.94 1.19 19.37
CA PHE A 170 0.92 -0.25 19.69
C PHE A 170 2.31 -0.92 19.63
N ALA A 171 3.37 -0.13 19.41
CA ALA A 171 4.75 -0.60 19.22
C ALA A 171 5.63 -0.38 20.44
#